data_AF-A0A1Q3SF39-F1
#
_entry.id   AF-A0A1Q3SF39-F1
#
_cell.length_a   1.000
_cell.length_b   1.000
_cell.length_c   1.000
_cell.angle_alpha   90.00
_cell.angle_beta   90.00
_cell.angle_gamma   90.00
#
_symmetry.space_group_name_H-M   'P 1'
#
loop_
_entity.id
_entity.type
_entity.pdbx_description
1 polymer ?
#
loop_
_entity_poly.entity_id
_entity_poly.type
_entity_poly.pdbx_seq_one_letter_code
_entity_poly.pdbx_strand_id
1 'polypeptide(L)'
;MGVFKNKELENFYGELISTNSVKSSFQINHIFLTAFRLVKNVLEASGKKRLVLVLDEFDQIIFKFPGAVFRHLRAIKDLFLESLVFVVGTNRPLVACGRENEEDVAEFYELFEIPNLVRLKGFTRDESDKLVAPTVEPTDFEKQNWIYELAGGHPGLTLRMVQLLKAEVKPYHSFDEFLAAARQDPQLRLECRRIWNSLVTDEQVALLQWLEGIRNLTTDPILGSLEERGLLKLKPGSQRGPGSRVEEIFARVFEWFLREKLEFEKAVTVSLPNPNPNPNPNSFTGSGPASTSTSASTFTSKNGNEFKGQETFSENPFLNFRLAFDPVHEVLYFEEGKNKLPLTGNAAILFKYLFLRQSIPYCSKDELISAVWGQEAAYSSENLDRLVSDLRQIIGDQDKQIIRTIHRRGLQMVGVGEWRPGKGPETVA
;
A
#
# COMPACT_ATOMS: atom_id res chain seq x y z
N MET A 1 -33.74 9.38 -13.64
CA MET A 1 -32.97 9.29 -12.38
C MET A 1 -33.07 10.63 -11.68
N GLY A 2 -33.80 10.74 -10.58
CA GLY A 2 -33.78 11.96 -9.77
C GLY A 2 -32.59 11.90 -8.83
N VAL A 3 -31.65 12.85 -8.93
CA VAL A 3 -30.58 12.98 -7.94
C VAL A 3 -31.22 13.57 -6.68
N PHE A 4 -31.51 12.73 -5.70
CA PHE A 4 -31.92 13.19 -4.37
C PHE A 4 -30.68 13.69 -3.64
N LYS A 5 -30.45 15.00 -3.64
CA LYS A 5 -29.55 15.64 -2.67
C LYS A 5 -30.26 15.68 -1.32
N ASN A 6 -30.12 14.62 -0.54
CA ASN A 6 -30.58 14.64 0.85
C ASN A 6 -29.50 15.33 1.68
N LYS A 7 -29.82 16.52 2.20
CA LYS A 7 -28.92 17.31 3.06
C LYS A 7 -28.47 16.53 4.30
N GLU A 8 -29.27 15.57 4.76
CA GLU A 8 -28.89 14.66 5.85
C GLU A 8 -27.82 13.65 5.41
N LEU A 9 -27.87 13.16 4.16
CA LEU A 9 -26.82 12.29 3.60
C LEU A 9 -25.53 13.06 3.36
N GLU A 10 -25.63 14.31 2.87
CA GLU A 10 -24.45 15.18 2.68
C GLU A 10 -23.78 15.53 4.02
N ASN A 11 -24.58 15.88 5.03
CA ASN A 11 -24.07 16.14 6.38
C ASN A 11 -23.43 14.88 6.99
N PHE A 12 -24.06 13.72 6.82
CA PHE A 12 -23.52 12.44 7.25
C PHE A 12 -22.18 12.12 6.57
N TYR A 13 -22.09 12.31 5.25
CA TYR A 13 -20.86 12.08 4.50
C TYR A 13 -19.75 13.05 4.95
N GLY A 14 -20.10 14.31 5.21
CA GLY A 14 -19.19 15.30 5.79
C GLY A 14 -18.69 14.90 7.20
N GLU A 15 -19.56 14.34 8.04
CA GLU A 15 -19.20 13.86 9.37
C GLU A 15 -18.32 12.60 9.33
N LEU A 16 -18.54 11.72 8.34
CA LEU A 16 -17.75 10.51 8.13
C LEU A 16 -16.36 10.81 7.57
N ILE A 17 -16.23 11.79 6.66
CA ILE A 17 -14.95 12.21 6.07
C ILE A 17 -14.14 13.10 7.02
N SER A 18 -14.78 14.00 7.75
CA SER A 18 -14.09 14.89 8.70
C SER A 18 -13.51 14.14 9.91
N THR A 19 -13.81 12.85 10.06
CA THR A 19 -13.46 12.07 11.25
C THR A 19 -12.31 11.08 11.05
N ASN A 20 -11.25 11.54 10.37
CA ASN A 20 -9.91 10.92 10.38
C ASN A 20 -9.23 10.88 11.78
N SER A 21 -9.93 11.26 12.84
CA SER A 21 -9.52 11.05 14.25
C SER A 21 -9.95 9.66 14.72
N VAL A 22 -9.11 9.01 15.55
CA VAL A 22 -9.28 7.65 16.07
C VAL A 22 -10.61 7.51 16.83
N LYS A 23 -11.68 7.17 16.12
CA LYS A 23 -12.98 6.84 16.71
C LYS A 23 -12.98 5.41 17.24
N SER A 24 -13.60 5.20 18.40
CA SER A 24 -13.77 3.86 18.94
C SER A 24 -14.70 3.03 18.04
N SER A 25 -14.58 1.69 18.08
CA SER A 25 -15.48 0.77 17.37
C SER A 25 -16.96 1.06 17.63
N PHE A 26 -17.28 1.56 18.83
CA PHE A 26 -18.61 2.00 19.23
C PHE A 26 -19.12 3.21 18.42
N GLN A 27 -18.27 4.22 18.21
CA GLN A 27 -18.63 5.41 17.44
C GLN A 27 -18.84 5.08 15.96
N ILE A 28 -18.02 4.19 15.39
CA ILE A 28 -18.17 3.71 14.01
C ILE A 28 -19.53 3.00 13.85
N ASN A 29 -19.87 2.10 14.79
CA ASN A 29 -21.17 1.42 14.77
C ASN A 29 -22.34 2.41 14.87
N HIS A 30 -22.25 3.43 15.73
CA HIS A 30 -23.31 4.43 15.87
C HIS A 30 -23.52 5.25 14.59
N ILE A 31 -22.44 5.69 13.95
CA ILE A 31 -22.48 6.40 12.67
C ILE A 31 -23.17 5.51 11.62
N PHE A 32 -22.78 4.24 11.52
CA PHE A 32 -23.41 3.32 10.58
C PHE A 32 -24.89 3.07 10.86
N LEU A 33 -25.29 2.92 12.13
CA LEU A 33 -26.71 2.79 12.49
C LEU A 33 -27.52 4.05 12.13
N THR A 34 -26.89 5.22 12.18
CA THR A 34 -27.52 6.48 11.76
C THR A 34 -27.70 6.50 10.24
N ALA A 35 -26.65 6.13 9.49
CA ALA A 35 -26.72 5.96 8.04
C ALA A 35 -27.79 4.95 7.62
N PHE A 36 -27.85 3.81 8.34
CA PHE A 36 -28.83 2.74 8.16
C PHE A 36 -30.25 3.28 8.27
N ARG A 37 -30.55 4.03 9.34
CA ARG A 37 -31.87 4.61 9.55
C ARG A 37 -32.22 5.57 8.42
N LEU A 38 -31.26 6.36 7.96
CA LEU A 38 -31.47 7.29 6.87
C LEU A 38 -31.78 6.56 5.55
N VAL A 39 -31.01 5.53 5.20
CA VAL A 39 -31.24 4.69 4.02
C VAL A 39 -32.62 4.04 4.08
N LYS A 40 -32.98 3.47 5.24
CA LYS A 40 -34.30 2.87 5.48
C LYS A 40 -35.42 3.90 5.28
N ASN A 41 -35.31 5.07 5.90
CA ASN A 41 -36.31 6.13 5.79
C ASN A 41 -36.45 6.62 4.34
N VAL A 42 -35.34 6.76 3.61
CA VAL A 42 -35.36 7.13 2.19
C VAL A 42 -36.08 6.05 1.37
N LEU A 43 -35.78 4.77 1.61
CA LEU A 43 -36.44 3.66 0.91
C LEU A 43 -37.95 3.64 1.17
N GLU A 44 -38.36 3.73 2.44
CA GLU A 44 -39.77 3.76 2.84
C GLU A 44 -40.52 4.97 2.26
N ALA A 45 -39.92 6.16 2.32
CA ALA A 45 -40.52 7.38 1.78
C ALA A 45 -40.58 7.40 0.24
N SER A 46 -39.69 6.67 -0.43
CA SER A 46 -39.56 6.73 -1.89
C SER A 46 -40.64 5.97 -2.66
N GLY A 47 -41.49 5.19 -1.97
CA GLY A 47 -42.73 4.64 -2.54
C GLY A 47 -42.55 3.84 -3.82
N LYS A 48 -41.66 2.83 -3.81
CA LYS A 48 -41.26 1.91 -4.91
C LYS A 48 -40.06 2.34 -5.77
N LYS A 49 -39.34 3.41 -5.44
CA LYS A 49 -38.11 3.75 -6.18
C LYS A 49 -36.95 2.85 -5.74
N ARG A 50 -36.10 2.49 -6.69
CA ARG A 50 -34.84 1.80 -6.42
C ARG A 50 -33.80 2.80 -5.95
N LEU A 51 -33.18 2.53 -4.81
CA LEU A 51 -31.98 3.17 -4.30
C LEU A 51 -30.76 2.36 -4.75
N VAL A 52 -29.79 3.05 -5.33
CA VAL A 52 -28.49 2.47 -5.69
C VAL A 52 -27.44 3.10 -4.77
N LEU A 53 -26.76 2.26 -3.99
CA LEU A 53 -25.63 2.67 -3.16
C LEU A 53 -24.33 2.27 -3.86
N VAL A 54 -23.57 3.26 -4.29
CA VAL A 54 -22.26 3.08 -4.92
C VAL A 54 -21.18 3.25 -3.86
N LEU A 55 -20.40 2.20 -3.63
CA LEU A 55 -19.31 2.16 -2.67
C LEU A 55 -18.01 1.97 -3.45
N ASP A 56 -17.34 3.07 -3.75
CA ASP A 56 -16.07 3.07 -4.48
C ASP A 56 -14.90 2.78 -3.54
N GLU A 57 -13.84 2.16 -4.07
CA GLU A 57 -12.64 1.72 -3.33
C GLU A 57 -12.95 0.99 -2.01
N PHE A 58 -14.01 0.15 -2.01
CA PHE A 58 -14.56 -0.44 -0.80
C PHE A 58 -13.55 -1.37 -0.09
N ASP A 59 -12.62 -1.96 -0.82
CA ASP A 59 -11.53 -2.78 -0.29
C ASP A 59 -10.61 -2.02 0.68
N GLN A 60 -10.52 -0.69 0.58
CA GLN A 60 -9.74 0.12 1.51
C GLN A 60 -10.41 0.32 2.88
N ILE A 61 -11.73 0.26 2.93
CA ILE A 61 -12.50 0.52 4.16
C ILE A 61 -12.94 -0.77 4.86
N ILE A 62 -12.90 -1.91 4.17
CA ILE A 62 -13.26 -3.21 4.75
C ILE A 62 -12.53 -3.47 6.07
N PHE A 63 -11.23 -3.22 6.14
CA PHE A 63 -10.43 -3.45 7.35
C PHE A 63 -10.73 -2.49 8.49
N LYS A 64 -11.41 -1.37 8.20
CA LYS A 64 -11.73 -0.35 9.20
C LYS A 64 -13.07 -0.61 9.89
N PHE A 65 -13.92 -1.47 9.31
CA PHE A 65 -15.25 -1.71 9.84
C PHE A 65 -15.33 -2.97 10.69
N PRO A 66 -15.99 -2.91 11.88
CA PRO A 66 -16.35 -4.11 12.63
C PRO A 66 -17.22 -5.07 11.80
N GLY A 67 -17.09 -6.39 12.00
CA GLY A 67 -17.90 -7.41 11.32
C GLY A 67 -19.41 -7.12 11.38
N ALA A 68 -19.91 -6.67 12.53
CA ALA A 68 -21.31 -6.32 12.75
C ALA A 68 -21.87 -5.28 11.74
N VAL A 69 -21.02 -4.41 11.18
CA VAL A 69 -21.45 -3.46 10.13
C VAL A 69 -21.87 -4.21 8.86
N PHE A 70 -21.14 -5.24 8.46
CA PHE A 70 -21.43 -6.05 7.27
C PHE A 70 -22.72 -6.86 7.45
N ARG A 71 -22.92 -7.45 8.63
CA ARG A 71 -24.19 -8.07 9.01
C ARG A 71 -25.37 -7.10 8.86
N HIS A 72 -25.23 -5.86 9.32
CA HIS A 72 -26.28 -4.85 9.15
C HIS A 72 -26.51 -4.50 7.68
N LEU A 73 -25.46 -4.31 6.88
CA LEU A 73 -25.59 -4.03 5.44
C LEU A 73 -26.32 -5.16 4.71
N ARG A 74 -25.99 -6.41 5.04
CA ARG A 74 -26.66 -7.60 4.52
C ARG A 74 -28.14 -7.60 4.90
N ALA A 75 -28.46 -7.39 6.18
CA ALA A 75 -29.83 -7.34 6.66
C ALA A 75 -30.69 -6.25 5.95
N ILE A 76 -30.14 -5.08 5.61
CA ILE A 76 -30.88 -4.08 4.82
C ILE A 76 -31.15 -4.59 3.40
N LYS A 77 -30.14 -5.17 2.75
CA LYS A 77 -30.31 -5.68 1.39
C LYS A 77 -31.39 -6.75 1.34
N ASP A 78 -31.43 -7.62 2.34
CA ASP A 78 -32.45 -8.67 2.46
C ASP A 78 -33.84 -8.10 2.78
N LEU A 79 -33.93 -7.02 3.56
CA LEU A 79 -35.20 -6.34 3.83
C LEU A 79 -35.77 -5.60 2.59
N PHE A 80 -34.89 -5.10 1.72
CA PHE A 80 -35.24 -4.26 0.57
C PHE A 80 -34.76 -4.86 -0.76
N LEU A 81 -34.87 -6.18 -0.96
CA LEU A 81 -34.26 -6.93 -2.06
C LEU A 81 -34.35 -6.26 -3.44
N GLU A 82 -35.54 -5.80 -3.84
CA GLU A 82 -35.79 -5.21 -5.16
C GLU A 82 -35.56 -3.69 -5.22
N SER A 83 -35.52 -3.04 -4.05
CA SER A 83 -35.47 -1.59 -3.91
C SER A 83 -34.09 -1.08 -3.53
N LEU A 84 -33.19 -1.93 -3.04
CA LEU A 84 -31.81 -1.58 -2.72
C LEU A 84 -30.83 -2.39 -3.57
N VAL A 85 -29.96 -1.66 -4.29
CA VAL A 85 -28.86 -2.22 -5.07
C VAL A 85 -27.54 -1.69 -4.51
N PHE A 86 -26.64 -2.60 -4.16
CA PHE A 86 -25.24 -2.26 -3.89
C PHE A 86 -24.43 -2.36 -5.18
N VAL A 87 -23.65 -1.33 -5.47
CA VAL A 87 -22.60 -1.37 -6.49
C VAL A 87 -21.29 -1.11 -5.78
N VAL A 88 -20.43 -2.11 -5.73
CA VAL A 88 -19.17 -2.04 -5.00
C VAL A 88 -18.02 -2.03 -6.00
N GLY A 89 -17.23 -0.97 -5.97
CA GLY A 89 -15.97 -0.86 -6.72
C GLY A 89 -14.81 -1.25 -5.82
N THR A 90 -13.97 -2.17 -6.27
CA THR A 90 -12.75 -2.56 -5.55
C THR A 90 -11.57 -2.70 -6.49
N ASN A 91 -10.37 -2.43 -5.95
CA ASN A 91 -9.12 -2.69 -6.67
C ASN A 91 -8.68 -4.15 -6.50
N ARG A 92 -9.03 -4.77 -5.37
CA ARG A 92 -8.81 -6.20 -5.06
C ARG A 92 -10.13 -6.95 -4.94
N PRO A 93 -10.19 -8.25 -5.26
CA PRO A 93 -11.35 -9.07 -4.94
C PRO A 93 -11.69 -8.98 -3.44
N LEU A 94 -12.98 -8.91 -3.08
CA LEU A 94 -13.40 -8.83 -1.67
C LEU A 94 -12.85 -10.00 -0.84
N VAL A 95 -12.86 -11.21 -1.41
CA VAL A 95 -12.28 -12.41 -0.81
C VAL A 95 -10.77 -12.31 -0.56
N ALA A 96 -10.05 -11.51 -1.35
CA ALA A 96 -8.62 -11.29 -1.15
C ALA A 96 -8.32 -10.30 0.01
N CYS A 97 -9.36 -9.75 0.64
CA CYS A 97 -9.21 -8.89 1.81
C CYS A 97 -9.02 -9.69 3.11
N GLY A 98 -9.00 -11.03 3.11
CA GLY A 98 -8.55 -11.83 4.26
C GLY A 98 -9.45 -11.78 5.50
N ARG A 99 -10.75 -11.55 5.29
CA ARG A 99 -11.79 -11.48 6.36
C ARG A 99 -12.92 -12.49 6.14
N GLU A 100 -12.75 -13.42 5.21
CA GLU A 100 -13.68 -14.50 4.89
C GLU A 100 -13.93 -15.45 6.07
N ASN A 101 -13.03 -15.50 7.04
CA ASN A 101 -13.21 -16.29 8.27
C ASN A 101 -14.17 -15.63 9.27
N GLU A 102 -14.57 -14.37 9.05
CA GLU A 102 -15.57 -13.70 9.85
C GLU A 102 -16.95 -13.91 9.22
N GLU A 103 -17.80 -14.70 9.87
CA GLU A 103 -19.14 -15.09 9.39
C GLU A 103 -19.95 -13.88 8.86
N ASP A 104 -20.01 -12.80 9.62
CA ASP A 104 -20.71 -11.56 9.24
C ASP A 104 -20.21 -10.92 7.93
N VAL A 105 -18.91 -11.05 7.66
CA VAL A 105 -18.26 -10.49 6.48
C VAL A 105 -18.46 -11.42 5.29
N ALA A 106 -18.36 -12.74 5.51
CA ALA A 106 -18.59 -13.77 4.51
C ALA A 106 -20.02 -13.68 3.93
N GLU A 107 -21.05 -13.61 4.78
CA GLU A 107 -22.45 -13.48 4.34
C GLU A 107 -22.70 -12.22 3.49
N PHE A 108 -21.97 -11.14 3.78
CA PHE A 108 -22.03 -9.93 2.97
C PHE A 108 -21.31 -10.10 1.63
N TYR A 109 -20.16 -10.79 1.60
CA TYR A 109 -19.42 -11.05 0.37
C TYR A 109 -20.19 -11.92 -0.62
N GLU A 110 -20.99 -12.87 -0.13
CA GLU A 110 -21.85 -13.72 -0.96
C GLU A 110 -22.80 -12.90 -1.87
N LEU A 111 -23.17 -11.67 -1.47
CA LEU A 111 -23.99 -10.79 -2.32
C LEU A 111 -23.32 -10.45 -3.66
N PHE A 112 -21.99 -10.46 -3.69
CA PHE A 112 -21.17 -10.03 -4.83
C PHE A 112 -20.53 -11.18 -5.59
N GLU A 113 -20.82 -12.42 -5.22
CA GLU A 113 -20.39 -13.59 -5.97
C GLU A 113 -21.16 -13.73 -7.30
N ILE A 114 -20.71 -14.67 -8.15
CA ILE A 114 -21.29 -14.92 -9.47
C ILE A 114 -22.81 -15.20 -9.31
N PRO A 115 -23.68 -14.54 -10.09
CA PRO A 115 -23.41 -13.77 -11.32
C PRO A 115 -23.19 -12.26 -11.12
N ASN A 116 -23.12 -11.74 -9.89
CA ASN A 116 -23.08 -10.31 -9.60
C ASN A 116 -21.68 -9.68 -9.72
N LEU A 117 -20.65 -10.50 -9.94
CA LEU A 117 -19.27 -10.05 -10.11
C LEU A 117 -18.99 -9.60 -11.55
N VAL A 118 -18.68 -8.32 -11.73
CA VAL A 118 -18.18 -7.78 -13.01
C VAL A 118 -16.72 -7.39 -12.87
N ARG A 119 -15.85 -8.06 -13.63
CA ARG A 119 -14.42 -7.71 -13.70
C ARG A 119 -14.19 -6.74 -14.85
N LEU A 120 -13.72 -5.54 -14.51
CA LEU A 120 -13.32 -4.56 -15.51
C LEU A 120 -11.96 -4.96 -16.09
N LYS A 121 -11.91 -5.08 -17.41
CA LYS A 121 -10.67 -5.33 -18.15
C LYS A 121 -10.14 -4.02 -18.72
N GLY A 122 -8.86 -4.02 -19.09
CA GLY A 122 -8.31 -2.97 -19.94
C GLY A 122 -9.10 -2.87 -21.26
N PHE A 123 -9.09 -1.68 -21.84
CA PHE A 123 -9.68 -1.44 -23.14
C PHE A 123 -9.08 -2.37 -24.19
N THR A 124 -9.95 -2.87 -25.05
CA THR A 124 -9.54 -3.45 -26.32
C THR A 124 -8.82 -2.42 -27.18
N ARG A 125 -8.22 -2.89 -28.26
CA ARG A 125 -7.55 -2.01 -29.21
C ARG A 125 -8.51 -0.94 -29.75
N ASP A 126 -9.66 -1.38 -30.26
CA ASP A 126 -10.68 -0.49 -30.83
C ASP A 126 -11.22 0.53 -29.83
N GLU A 127 -11.40 0.14 -28.56
CA GLU A 127 -11.82 1.05 -27.49
C GLU A 127 -10.73 2.08 -27.15
N SER A 128 -9.47 1.65 -27.12
CA SER A 128 -8.34 2.55 -26.93
C SER A 128 -8.21 3.54 -28.08
N ASP A 129 -8.35 3.08 -29.32
CA ASP A 129 -8.29 3.94 -30.50
C ASP A 129 -9.42 4.98 -30.48
N LYS A 130 -10.65 4.61 -30.07
CA LYS A 130 -11.76 5.56 -29.87
C LYS A 130 -11.47 6.61 -28.79
N LEU A 131 -10.78 6.22 -27.72
CA LEU A 131 -10.40 7.15 -26.65
C LEU A 131 -9.29 8.11 -27.09
N VAL A 132 -8.37 7.64 -27.93
CA VAL A 132 -7.20 8.39 -28.41
C VAL A 132 -7.55 9.30 -29.60
N ALA A 133 -8.52 8.92 -30.44
CA ALA A 133 -8.90 9.61 -31.66
C ALA A 133 -9.16 11.13 -31.52
N PRO A 134 -9.74 11.67 -30.42
CA PRO A 134 -9.90 13.11 -30.26
C PRO A 134 -8.59 13.90 -30.04
N THR A 135 -7.47 13.20 -29.86
CA THR A 135 -6.16 13.79 -29.53
C THR A 135 -5.15 13.62 -30.64
N VAL A 136 -5.26 12.53 -31.39
CA VAL A 136 -4.30 12.17 -32.43
C VAL A 136 -4.97 12.42 -33.77
N GLU A 137 -4.29 13.14 -34.65
CA GLU A 137 -4.77 13.35 -36.01
C GLU A 137 -5.13 11.99 -36.65
N PRO A 138 -6.25 11.87 -37.39
CA PRO A 138 -6.68 10.59 -37.95
C PRO A 138 -5.65 9.88 -38.82
N THR A 139 -4.67 10.63 -39.35
CA THR A 139 -3.57 10.11 -40.17
C THR A 139 -2.41 9.54 -39.37
N ASP A 140 -2.33 9.79 -38.07
CA ASP A 140 -1.21 9.45 -37.20
C ASP A 140 -1.44 8.12 -36.46
N PHE A 141 -1.72 7.09 -37.26
CA PHE A 141 -1.94 5.72 -36.79
C PHE A 141 -0.74 5.15 -36.01
N GLU A 142 0.47 5.65 -36.30
CA GLU A 142 1.68 5.25 -35.59
C GLU A 142 1.60 5.65 -34.11
N LYS A 143 1.22 6.89 -33.80
CA LYS A 143 1.07 7.30 -32.39
C LYS A 143 -0.04 6.56 -31.66
N GLN A 144 -1.14 6.24 -32.34
CA GLN A 144 -2.18 5.38 -31.76
C GLN A 144 -1.62 3.98 -31.41
N ASN A 145 -0.81 3.40 -32.31
CA ASN A 145 -0.09 2.15 -32.05
C ASN A 145 0.84 2.29 -30.85
N TRP A 146 1.64 3.35 -30.78
CA TRP A 146 2.56 3.58 -29.68
C TRP A 146 1.83 3.67 -28.34
N ILE A 147 0.75 4.43 -28.27
CA ILE A 147 -0.06 4.58 -27.05
C ILE A 147 -0.59 3.22 -26.60
N TYR A 148 -1.18 2.43 -27.50
CA TYR A 148 -1.73 1.12 -27.13
C TYR A 148 -0.63 0.14 -26.71
N GLU A 149 0.50 0.10 -27.41
CA GLU A 149 1.64 -0.76 -27.08
C GLU A 149 2.25 -0.40 -25.72
N LEU A 150 2.38 0.89 -25.43
CA LEU A 150 2.93 1.36 -24.15
C LEU A 150 1.95 1.17 -22.99
N ALA A 151 0.67 1.48 -23.18
CA ALA A 151 -0.36 1.48 -22.12
C ALA A 151 -1.09 0.14 -21.97
N GLY A 152 -1.03 -0.73 -22.97
CA GLY A 152 -1.65 -2.05 -22.96
C GLY A 152 -3.18 -2.04 -22.89
N GLY A 153 -3.82 -0.90 -23.16
CA GLY A 153 -5.27 -0.71 -22.99
C GLY A 153 -5.69 -0.32 -21.57
N HIS A 154 -4.78 -0.19 -20.60
CA HIS A 154 -5.16 0.26 -19.26
C HIS A 154 -5.63 1.72 -19.28
N PRO A 155 -6.87 2.04 -18.85
CA PRO A 155 -7.46 3.38 -19.01
C PRO A 155 -6.59 4.50 -18.45
N GLY A 156 -6.07 4.33 -17.24
CA GLY A 156 -5.19 5.31 -16.60
C GLY A 156 -3.90 5.53 -17.38
N LEU A 157 -3.26 4.46 -17.90
CA LEU A 157 -2.01 4.58 -18.64
C LEU A 157 -2.27 5.22 -20.01
N THR A 158 -3.33 4.80 -20.71
CA THR A 158 -3.73 5.36 -22.00
C THR A 158 -3.98 6.86 -21.89
N LEU A 159 -4.74 7.29 -20.88
CA LEU A 159 -5.01 8.72 -20.66
C LEU A 159 -3.74 9.52 -20.35
N ARG A 160 -2.78 8.96 -19.58
CA ARG A 160 -1.49 9.62 -19.34
C ARG A 160 -0.66 9.74 -20.60
N MET A 161 -0.62 8.72 -21.46
CA MET A 161 0.06 8.79 -22.75
C MET A 161 -0.53 9.85 -23.68
N VAL A 162 -1.86 9.94 -23.71
CA VAL A 162 -2.60 10.98 -24.45
C VAL A 162 -2.25 12.38 -23.92
N GLN A 163 -2.19 12.55 -22.59
CA GLN A 163 -1.79 13.82 -21.97
C GLN A 163 -0.34 14.18 -22.29
N LEU A 164 0.58 13.22 -22.21
CA LEU A 164 1.98 13.40 -22.54
C LEU A 164 2.15 13.87 -24.00
N LEU A 165 1.42 13.25 -24.93
CA LEU A 165 1.44 13.64 -26.32
C LEU A 165 0.92 15.07 -26.57
N LYS A 166 -0.08 15.52 -25.79
CA LYS A 166 -0.62 16.89 -25.89
C LYS A 166 0.29 17.94 -25.27
N ALA A 167 1.05 17.58 -24.25
CA ALA A 167 1.87 18.52 -23.49
C ALA A 167 3.17 18.89 -24.22
N GLU A 168 3.58 18.10 -25.22
CA GLU A 168 4.76 18.35 -26.03
C GLU A 168 4.69 19.65 -26.83
N VAL A 169 5.76 20.42 -26.75
CA VAL A 169 5.98 21.57 -27.62
C VAL A 169 6.50 21.12 -28.99
N LYS A 170 7.21 19.97 -29.04
CA LYS A 170 7.73 19.39 -30.27
C LYS A 170 7.14 17.98 -30.48
N PRO A 171 6.61 17.66 -31.67
CA PRO A 171 6.07 16.33 -31.90
C PRO A 171 7.14 15.24 -31.73
N TYR A 172 6.80 14.15 -31.04
CA TYR A 172 7.64 12.95 -31.05
C TYR A 172 7.70 12.36 -32.46
N HIS A 173 8.92 12.05 -32.91
CA HIS A 173 9.19 11.52 -34.25
C HIS A 173 9.43 10.01 -34.27
N SER A 174 9.61 9.38 -33.11
CA SER A 174 9.82 7.93 -33.01
C SER A 174 9.21 7.34 -31.75
N PHE A 175 8.97 6.04 -31.79
CA PHE A 175 8.54 5.28 -30.61
C PHE A 175 9.52 5.39 -29.45
N ASP A 176 10.83 5.33 -29.73
CA ASP A 176 11.87 5.37 -28.69
C ASP A 176 11.93 6.74 -27.99
N GLU A 177 11.75 7.83 -28.74
CA GLU A 177 11.65 9.18 -28.18
C GLU A 177 10.43 9.30 -27.26
N PHE A 178 9.27 8.80 -27.71
CA PHE A 178 8.05 8.82 -26.91
C PHE A 178 8.15 7.95 -25.66
N LEU A 179 8.74 6.76 -25.78
CA LEU A 179 9.02 5.87 -24.65
C LEU A 179 9.98 6.52 -23.65
N ALA A 180 11.03 7.21 -24.13
CA ALA A 180 11.96 7.92 -23.26
C ALA A 180 11.25 9.03 -22.48
N ALA A 181 10.39 9.81 -23.12
CA ALA A 181 9.56 10.82 -22.45
C ALA A 181 8.61 10.19 -21.43
N ALA A 182 7.92 9.11 -21.80
CA ALA A 182 7.00 8.38 -20.92
C ALA A 182 7.69 7.88 -19.64
N ARG A 183 8.94 7.41 -19.73
CA ARG A 183 9.73 6.99 -18.56
C ARG A 183 10.04 8.12 -17.58
N GLN A 184 10.12 9.36 -18.07
CA GLN A 184 10.38 10.53 -17.25
C GLN A 184 9.10 11.13 -16.66
N ASP A 185 7.92 10.72 -17.14
CA ASP A 185 6.65 11.25 -16.65
C ASP A 185 6.34 10.73 -15.22
N PRO A 186 6.27 11.61 -14.20
CA PRO A 186 6.01 11.18 -12.83
C PRO A 186 4.59 10.63 -12.63
N GLN A 187 3.60 11.12 -13.40
CA GLN A 187 2.21 10.69 -13.26
C GLN A 187 2.04 9.26 -13.77
N LEU A 188 2.72 8.89 -14.85
CA LEU A 188 2.75 7.53 -15.37
C LEU A 188 3.36 6.57 -14.33
N ARG A 189 4.47 6.95 -13.68
CA ARG A 189 5.04 6.16 -12.57
C ARG A 189 4.06 5.99 -11.41
N LEU A 190 3.26 7.02 -11.10
CA LEU A 190 2.22 6.92 -10.08
C LEU A 190 1.11 5.94 -10.50
N GLU A 191 0.66 5.96 -11.75
CA GLU A 191 -0.31 4.98 -12.24
C GLU A 191 0.24 3.55 -12.22
N CYS A 192 1.48 3.33 -12.67
CA CYS A 192 2.14 2.03 -12.56
C CYS A 192 2.23 1.56 -11.10
N ARG A 193 2.52 2.48 -10.17
CA ARG A 193 2.53 2.18 -8.74
C ARG A 193 1.15 1.80 -8.22
N ARG A 194 0.08 2.46 -8.66
CA ARG A 194 -1.28 2.10 -8.24
C ARG A 194 -1.61 0.69 -8.70
N ILE A 195 -1.30 0.35 -9.94
CA ILE A 195 -1.46 -1.02 -10.47
C ILE A 195 -0.67 -2.01 -9.60
N TRP A 196 0.62 -1.75 -9.36
CA TRP A 196 1.46 -2.58 -8.51
C TRP A 196 0.92 -2.75 -7.09
N ASN A 197 0.52 -1.66 -6.44
CA ASN A 197 -0.02 -1.68 -5.08
C ASN A 197 -1.40 -2.34 -5.00
N SER A 198 -2.14 -2.43 -6.11
CA SER A 198 -3.40 -3.18 -6.17
C SER A 198 -3.19 -4.68 -6.15
N LEU A 199 -1.98 -5.18 -6.42
CA LEU A 199 -1.64 -6.60 -6.38
C LEU A 199 -1.52 -7.12 -4.95
N VAL A 200 -1.87 -8.39 -4.74
CA VAL A 200 -1.49 -9.10 -3.52
C VAL A 200 -0.02 -9.53 -3.59
N THR A 201 0.57 -9.84 -2.44
CA THR A 201 2.01 -10.16 -2.34
C THR A 201 2.43 -11.29 -3.30
N ASP A 202 1.62 -12.35 -3.39
CA ASP A 202 1.95 -13.51 -4.23
C ASP A 202 1.92 -13.15 -5.73
N GLU A 203 1.01 -12.27 -6.15
CA GLU A 203 0.96 -11.74 -7.52
C GLU A 203 2.16 -10.84 -7.84
N GLN A 204 2.59 -10.03 -6.86
CA GLN A 204 3.78 -9.18 -6.99
C GLN A 204 5.03 -10.03 -7.19
N VAL A 205 5.23 -11.03 -6.32
CA VAL A 205 6.35 -11.98 -6.41
C VAL A 205 6.32 -12.73 -7.75
N ALA A 206 5.14 -13.20 -8.16
CA ALA A 206 4.96 -13.88 -9.43
C ALA A 206 5.38 -13.03 -10.64
N LEU A 207 4.99 -11.75 -10.69
CA LEU A 207 5.39 -10.86 -11.79
C LEU A 207 6.90 -10.60 -11.83
N LEU A 208 7.54 -10.47 -10.68
CA LEU A 208 9.00 -10.28 -10.61
C LEU A 208 9.75 -11.55 -11.03
N GLN A 209 9.34 -12.71 -10.54
CA GLN A 209 9.89 -14.01 -10.96
C GLN A 209 9.69 -14.26 -12.46
N TRP A 210 8.53 -13.87 -12.98
CA TRP A 210 8.23 -13.95 -14.41
C TRP A 210 9.22 -13.12 -15.23
N LEU A 211 9.58 -11.92 -14.77
CA LEU A 211 10.58 -11.05 -15.42
C LEU A 211 12.00 -11.61 -15.39
N GLU A 212 12.32 -12.40 -14.37
CA GLU A 212 13.59 -13.13 -14.26
C GLU A 212 13.63 -14.38 -15.16
N GLY A 213 12.54 -14.69 -15.85
CA GLY A 213 12.41 -15.90 -16.66
C GLY A 213 12.17 -17.15 -15.82
N ILE A 214 11.87 -17.01 -14.53
CA ILE A 214 11.58 -18.13 -13.63
C ILE A 214 10.10 -18.51 -13.79
N ARG A 215 9.81 -19.31 -14.83
CA ARG A 215 8.44 -19.68 -15.21
C ARG A 215 7.82 -20.80 -14.38
N ASN A 216 8.62 -21.52 -13.59
CA ASN A 216 8.19 -22.73 -12.88
C ASN A 216 7.70 -22.48 -11.44
N LEU A 217 7.81 -21.24 -10.93
CA LEU A 217 7.45 -20.91 -9.54
C LEU A 217 6.04 -20.32 -9.41
N THR A 218 5.42 -19.92 -10.51
CA THR A 218 4.07 -19.37 -10.48
C THR A 218 3.06 -20.51 -10.51
N THR A 219 2.31 -20.69 -9.43
CA THR A 219 1.21 -21.65 -9.41
C THR A 219 0.12 -21.21 -10.40
N ASP A 220 -0.52 -22.17 -11.08
CA ASP A 220 -1.59 -21.90 -12.05
C ASP A 220 -2.68 -20.91 -11.54
N PRO A 221 -3.08 -20.91 -10.25
CA PRO A 221 -4.06 -19.95 -9.74
C PRO A 221 -3.59 -18.49 -9.79
N ILE A 222 -2.30 -18.22 -9.54
CA ILE A 222 -1.78 -16.84 -9.54
C ILE A 222 -1.71 -16.31 -10.98
N LEU A 223 -1.28 -17.14 -11.94
CA LEU A 223 -1.32 -16.77 -13.36
C LEU A 223 -2.75 -16.50 -13.83
N GLY A 224 -3.69 -17.38 -13.44
CA GLY A 224 -5.11 -17.16 -13.70
C GLY A 224 -5.60 -15.81 -13.15
N SER A 225 -5.22 -15.45 -11.93
CA SER A 225 -5.55 -14.14 -11.34
C SER A 225 -4.97 -12.98 -12.16
N LEU A 226 -3.68 -13.04 -12.52
CA LEU A 226 -3.02 -12.01 -13.32
C LEU A 226 -3.61 -11.88 -14.74
N GLU A 227 -4.00 -12.99 -15.37
CA GLU A 227 -4.72 -13.03 -16.64
C GLU A 227 -6.13 -12.41 -16.51
N GLU A 228 -6.88 -12.77 -15.46
CA GLU A 228 -8.21 -12.24 -15.19
C GLU A 228 -8.20 -10.72 -14.97
N ARG A 229 -7.14 -10.20 -14.34
CA ARG A 229 -6.88 -8.77 -14.16
C ARG A 229 -6.37 -8.08 -15.43
N GLY A 230 -6.04 -8.84 -16.47
CA GLY A 230 -5.51 -8.32 -17.73
C GLY A 230 -4.09 -7.77 -17.60
N LEU A 231 -3.31 -8.24 -16.61
CA LEU A 231 -1.91 -7.85 -16.40
C LEU A 231 -0.94 -8.74 -17.19
N LEU A 232 -1.37 -9.95 -17.53
CA LEU A 232 -0.72 -10.85 -18.48
C LEU A 232 -1.62 -11.05 -19.69
N LYS A 233 -1.00 -11.04 -20.88
CA LYS A 233 -1.65 -11.32 -22.17
C LYS A 233 -1.02 -12.56 -22.79
N LEU A 234 -1.84 -13.38 -23.44
CA LEU A 234 -1.33 -14.46 -24.28
C LEU A 234 -0.75 -13.85 -25.56
N LYS A 235 0.51 -14.16 -25.86
CA LYS A 235 1.16 -13.71 -27.09
C LYS A 235 0.42 -14.30 -28.30
N PRO A 236 0.10 -13.49 -29.33
CA PRO A 236 -0.57 -13.97 -30.54
C PRO A 236 0.18 -15.16 -31.15
N GLY A 237 -0.56 -16.24 -31.44
CA GLY A 237 0.01 -17.48 -32.00
C GLY A 237 0.44 -18.52 -30.97
N SER A 238 0.42 -18.21 -29.67
CA SER A 238 0.61 -19.21 -28.62
C SER A 238 -0.66 -20.05 -28.49
N GLN A 239 -0.60 -21.33 -28.87
CA GLN A 239 -1.73 -22.23 -28.64
C GLN A 239 -1.91 -22.47 -27.14
N ARG A 240 -3.18 -22.59 -26.70
CA ARG A 240 -3.53 -23.06 -25.34
C ARG A 240 -3.24 -24.56 -25.21
N GLY A 241 -1.97 -24.94 -25.36
CA GLY A 241 -1.47 -26.27 -25.07
C GLY A 241 -0.88 -26.32 -23.66
N PRO A 242 -1.02 -27.45 -22.94
CA PRO A 242 -0.31 -27.66 -21.70
C PRO A 242 1.21 -27.61 -21.97
N GLY A 243 1.89 -26.60 -21.41
CA GLY A 243 3.36 -26.47 -21.46
C GLY A 243 3.94 -25.41 -22.39
N SER A 244 3.14 -24.59 -23.10
CA SER A 244 3.70 -23.51 -23.95
C SER A 244 2.83 -22.26 -24.05
N ARG A 245 2.36 -21.74 -22.91
CA ARG A 245 1.82 -20.37 -22.88
C ARG A 245 2.99 -19.38 -22.89
N VAL A 246 3.16 -18.67 -24.00
CA VAL A 246 3.99 -17.47 -24.01
C VAL A 246 3.09 -16.31 -23.63
N GLU A 247 3.14 -15.95 -22.36
CA GLU A 247 2.50 -14.74 -21.86
C GLU A 247 3.43 -13.54 -22.07
N GLU A 248 2.88 -12.33 -22.01
CA GLU A 248 3.59 -11.07 -21.97
C GLU A 248 2.90 -10.11 -21.00
N ILE A 249 3.67 -9.22 -20.37
CA ILE A 249 3.09 -8.17 -19.53
C ILE A 249 2.27 -7.25 -20.41
N PHE A 250 1.07 -6.90 -19.95
CA PHE A 250 0.05 -6.26 -20.77
C PHE A 250 0.47 -4.91 -21.41
N ALA A 251 1.41 -4.20 -20.79
CA ALA A 251 1.85 -2.85 -21.12
C ALA A 251 3.37 -2.69 -20.96
N ARG A 252 4.05 -2.16 -21.98
CA ARG A 252 5.52 -2.02 -21.96
C ARG A 252 6.03 -1.04 -20.90
N VAL A 253 5.28 0.02 -20.57
CA VAL A 253 5.69 0.92 -19.49
C VAL A 253 5.53 0.32 -18.10
N PHE A 254 4.55 -0.56 -17.92
CA PHE A 254 4.41 -1.30 -16.67
C PHE A 254 5.52 -2.36 -16.55
N GLU A 255 5.84 -3.07 -17.63
CA GLU A 255 7.02 -3.96 -17.67
C GLU A 255 8.30 -3.22 -17.27
N TRP A 256 8.54 -2.05 -17.84
CA TRP A 256 9.70 -1.24 -17.48
C TRP A 256 9.71 -0.85 -15.99
N PHE A 257 8.57 -0.40 -15.46
CA PHE A 257 8.44 -0.09 -14.03
C PHE A 257 8.78 -1.31 -13.15
N LEU A 258 8.34 -2.50 -13.54
CA LEU A 258 8.64 -3.74 -12.81
C LEU A 258 10.13 -4.11 -12.89
N ARG A 259 10.81 -3.85 -14.02
CA ARG A 259 12.26 -4.03 -14.12
C ARG A 259 13.02 -3.09 -13.18
N GLU A 260 12.63 -1.81 -13.09
CA GLU A 260 13.22 -0.90 -12.11
C GLU A 260 13.03 -1.40 -10.67
N LYS A 261 11.85 -1.96 -10.37
CA LYS A 261 11.56 -2.57 -9.06
C LYS A 261 12.46 -3.76 -8.78
N LEU A 262 12.60 -4.66 -9.74
CA LEU A 262 13.47 -5.84 -9.62
C LEU A 262 14.92 -5.46 -9.38
N GLU A 263 15.47 -4.52 -10.16
CA GLU A 263 16.84 -4.03 -9.98
C GLU A 263 17.04 -3.39 -8.61
N PHE A 264 16.05 -2.63 -8.14
CA PHE A 264 16.08 -2.05 -6.79
C PHE A 264 16.10 -3.14 -5.71
N GLU A 265 15.26 -4.17 -5.80
CA GLU A 265 15.25 -5.28 -4.83
C GLU A 265 16.56 -6.06 -4.81
N LYS A 266 17.18 -6.28 -5.98
CA LYS A 266 18.52 -6.88 -6.09
C LYS A 266 19.59 -6.01 -5.44
N ALA A 267 19.59 -4.71 -5.72
CA ALA A 267 20.54 -3.77 -5.13
C ALA A 267 20.42 -3.72 -3.60
N VAL A 268 19.19 -3.77 -3.07
CA VAL A 268 18.93 -3.83 -1.63
C VAL A 268 19.45 -5.15 -1.04
N THR A 269 19.21 -6.27 -1.70
CA THR A 269 19.65 -7.59 -1.20
C THR A 269 21.17 -7.72 -1.19
N VAL A 270 21.87 -7.19 -2.20
CA VAL A 270 23.34 -7.23 -2.30
C VAL A 270 24.03 -6.27 -1.32
N SER A 271 23.38 -5.15 -0.98
CA SER A 271 23.95 -4.12 -0.09
C SER A 271 23.80 -4.45 1.40
N LEU A 272 23.06 -5.50 1.75
CA LEU A 272 23.02 -5.99 3.12
C LEU A 272 24.36 -6.68 3.42
N PRO A 273 25.13 -6.19 4.42
CA PRO A 273 26.41 -6.80 4.77
C PRO A 273 26.15 -8.26 5.15
N ASN A 274 26.87 -9.16 4.48
CA ASN A 274 26.86 -10.58 4.80
C ASN A 274 27.11 -10.73 6.32
N PRO A 275 26.20 -11.37 7.09
CA PRO A 275 26.41 -11.52 8.52
C PRO A 275 27.78 -12.16 8.73
N ASN A 276 28.62 -11.42 9.46
CA ASN A 276 30.04 -11.69 9.64
C ASN A 276 30.26 -13.19 9.93
N PRO A 277 31.01 -13.95 9.10
CA PRO A 277 31.20 -15.37 9.35
C PRO A 277 32.11 -15.53 10.57
N ASN A 278 31.48 -15.68 11.73
CA ASN A 278 32.01 -16.23 12.98
C ASN A 278 33.17 -15.43 13.65
N PRO A 279 32.94 -14.77 14.81
CA PRO A 279 34.04 -14.40 15.68
C PRO A 279 34.61 -15.68 16.33
N ASN A 280 35.85 -16.01 15.97
CA ASN A 280 36.61 -17.14 16.46
C ASN A 280 36.50 -17.32 18.01
N PRO A 281 35.91 -18.41 18.54
CA PRO A 281 35.65 -18.55 19.98
C PRO A 281 36.88 -18.94 20.83
N ASN A 282 38.07 -19.02 20.25
CA ASN A 282 39.27 -19.47 20.96
C ASN A 282 40.33 -18.37 21.11
N SER A 283 40.18 -17.51 22.12
CA SER A 283 41.33 -16.81 22.72
C SER A 283 41.02 -16.37 24.16
N PHE A 284 41.13 -17.30 25.11
CA PHE A 284 41.33 -16.95 26.52
C PHE A 284 42.28 -17.98 27.16
N THR A 285 43.54 -17.57 27.31
CA THR A 285 44.52 -18.26 28.15
C THR A 285 45.12 -17.26 29.13
N GLY A 286 44.98 -17.55 30.43
CA GLY A 286 46.08 -17.39 31.37
C GLY A 286 46.10 -16.19 32.32
N SER A 287 45.89 -16.52 33.60
CA SER A 287 46.75 -16.16 34.75
C SER A 287 46.43 -14.87 35.55
N GLY A 288 46.17 -15.08 36.86
CA GLY A 288 46.02 -14.04 37.91
C GLY A 288 47.35 -13.36 38.33
N PRO A 289 47.51 -12.75 39.53
CA PRO A 289 46.88 -13.13 40.81
C PRO A 289 46.45 -11.98 41.79
N ALA A 290 45.77 -12.41 42.87
CA ALA A 290 45.73 -11.94 44.27
C ALA A 290 45.80 -10.44 44.65
N SER A 291 44.84 -9.96 45.46
CA SER A 291 45.08 -9.50 46.85
C SER A 291 43.87 -8.81 47.52
N THR A 292 43.52 -9.33 48.70
CA THR A 292 43.07 -8.67 49.95
C THR A 292 42.22 -7.38 49.98
N SER A 293 41.01 -7.56 50.53
CA SER A 293 40.53 -6.99 51.81
C SER A 293 39.90 -5.57 51.90
N THR A 294 38.74 -5.58 52.57
CA THR A 294 38.25 -4.63 53.60
C THR A 294 37.41 -3.42 53.20
N SER A 295 36.37 -3.24 54.03
CA SER A 295 35.67 -2.02 54.46
C SER A 295 34.32 -1.69 53.82
N ALA A 296 33.28 -1.96 54.63
CA ALA A 296 32.00 -1.29 54.59
C ALA A 296 32.13 0.23 54.78
N SER A 297 31.24 0.99 54.13
CA SER A 297 30.81 2.29 54.63
C SER A 297 29.37 2.59 54.17
N THR A 298 28.50 2.63 55.17
CA THR A 298 27.21 3.32 55.23
C THR A 298 27.43 4.82 54.96
N PHE A 299 26.54 5.49 54.20
CA PHE A 299 25.91 6.76 54.62
C PHE A 299 24.86 7.31 53.62
N THR A 300 23.67 7.52 54.19
CA THR A 300 22.71 8.65 54.01
C THR A 300 22.07 8.99 52.67
N SER A 301 20.77 8.66 52.64
CA SER A 301 19.65 9.48 52.15
C SER A 301 19.71 10.94 52.62
N LYS A 302 19.41 11.89 51.71
CA LYS A 302 18.69 13.14 52.02
C LYS A 302 18.19 13.87 50.75
N ASN A 303 17.00 14.44 50.91
CA ASN A 303 16.33 15.52 50.15
C ASN A 303 15.64 15.07 48.83
N GLY A 304 14.34 15.23 48.61
CA GLY A 304 13.37 16.15 49.20
C GLY A 304 13.32 17.43 48.36
N ASN A 305 12.40 17.49 47.39
CA ASN A 305 11.80 18.74 46.94
C ASN A 305 10.45 18.48 46.26
N GLU A 306 9.42 19.09 46.83
CA GLU A 306 8.11 19.30 46.24
C GLU A 306 8.24 20.18 44.99
N PHE A 307 7.52 19.85 43.92
CA PHE A 307 7.11 20.82 42.92
C PHE A 307 5.64 20.61 42.58
N LYS A 308 4.81 21.54 43.05
CA LYS A 308 3.47 21.80 42.52
C LYS A 308 3.63 22.64 41.26
N GLY A 309 3.00 22.21 40.17
CA GLY A 309 2.86 22.98 38.95
C GLY A 309 1.90 22.26 38.01
N GLN A 310 0.62 22.65 38.08
CA GLN A 310 -0.34 22.40 37.01
C GLN A 310 0.07 23.25 35.82
N GLU A 311 0.46 22.63 34.70
CA GLU A 311 0.39 23.26 33.38
C GLU A 311 -0.12 22.24 32.34
N THR A 312 -0.81 22.82 31.37
CA THR A 312 -1.75 22.28 30.40
C THR A 312 -1.17 21.25 29.42
N PHE A 313 -2.01 20.30 28.99
CA PHE A 313 -1.76 19.39 27.88
C PHE A 313 -1.32 20.17 26.63
N SER A 314 -0.05 20.05 26.26
CA SER A 314 0.49 20.49 24.97
C SER A 314 -0.05 19.58 23.87
N GLU A 315 -0.75 20.15 22.90
CA GLU A 315 -1.05 19.49 21.63
C GLU A 315 0.27 19.08 20.97
N ASN A 316 0.35 17.82 20.54
CA ASN A 316 1.56 17.22 19.98
C ASN A 316 1.70 17.65 18.50
N PRO A 317 2.67 18.50 18.11
CA PRO A 317 2.78 19.04 16.75
C PRO A 317 3.10 17.98 15.68
N PHE A 318 3.39 16.73 16.05
CA PHE A 318 3.82 15.67 15.13
C PHE A 318 2.69 14.94 14.39
N LEU A 319 1.41 15.15 14.74
CA LEU A 319 0.29 14.33 14.23
C LEU A 319 -0.23 14.68 12.82
N ASN A 320 0.24 15.76 12.18
CA ASN A 320 -0.29 16.23 10.88
C ASN A 320 0.69 16.10 9.69
N PHE A 321 1.87 15.52 9.84
CA PHE A 321 2.87 15.53 8.77
C PHE A 321 2.80 14.29 7.85
N ARG A 322 2.83 14.55 6.53
CA ARG A 322 3.14 13.54 5.51
C ARG A 322 4.62 13.20 5.59
N LEU A 323 4.95 12.12 6.27
CA LEU A 323 6.30 11.59 6.35
C LEU A 323 6.62 10.92 5.01
N ALA A 324 7.74 11.30 4.38
CA ALA A 324 8.21 10.68 3.14
C ALA A 324 9.59 10.07 3.37
N PHE A 325 9.80 8.84 2.95
CA PHE A 325 11.07 8.14 3.10
C PHE A 325 11.73 7.92 1.76
N ASP A 326 13.00 8.29 1.66
CA ASP A 326 13.87 7.93 0.54
C ASP A 326 14.71 6.71 0.93
N PRO A 327 14.36 5.50 0.44
CA PRO A 327 15.04 4.27 0.81
C PRO A 327 16.42 4.11 0.15
N VAL A 328 16.78 4.96 -0.81
CA VAL A 328 18.10 4.94 -1.47
C VAL A 328 19.09 5.68 -0.58
N HIS A 329 18.72 6.86 -0.11
CA HIS A 329 19.58 7.70 0.72
C HIS A 329 19.38 7.48 2.23
N GLU A 330 18.41 6.65 2.61
CA GLU A 330 18.04 6.38 4.00
C GLU A 330 17.64 7.66 4.77
N VAL A 331 16.98 8.60 4.07
CA VAL A 331 16.57 9.90 4.62
C VAL A 331 15.05 9.96 4.76
N LEU A 332 14.59 10.36 5.95
CA LEU A 332 13.22 10.76 6.18
C LEU A 332 13.05 12.26 5.95
N TYR A 333 11.97 12.61 5.29
CA TYR A 333 11.56 13.97 5.01
C TYR A 333 10.31 14.31 5.82
N PHE A 334 10.38 15.41 6.55
CA PHE A 334 9.25 16.00 7.27
C PHE A 334 8.85 17.33 6.63
N GLU A 335 7.63 17.79 6.94
CA GLU A 335 7.13 19.12 6.55
C GLU A 335 7.31 19.44 5.05
N GLU A 336 6.77 18.59 4.18
CA GLU A 336 6.84 18.75 2.72
C GLU A 336 8.27 18.77 2.15
N GLY A 337 9.23 18.15 2.84
CA GLY A 337 10.62 18.02 2.36
C GLY A 337 11.60 19.04 2.91
N LYS A 338 11.16 19.91 3.84
CA LYS A 338 12.01 20.95 4.44
C LYS A 338 13.01 20.39 5.44
N ASN A 339 12.59 19.41 6.25
CA ASN A 339 13.45 18.82 7.26
C ASN A 339 13.86 17.42 6.82
N LYS A 340 15.17 17.16 6.85
CA LYS A 340 15.75 15.85 6.53
C LYS A 340 16.29 15.22 7.81
N LEU A 341 15.98 13.96 8.02
CA LEU A 341 16.51 13.15 9.10
C LEU A 341 17.16 11.91 8.52
N PRO A 342 18.50 11.83 8.49
CA PRO A 342 19.17 10.62 8.08
C PRO A 342 18.90 9.53 9.13
N LEU A 343 18.41 8.38 8.68
CA LEU A 343 18.46 7.15 9.45
C LEU A 343 19.81 6.49 9.16
N THR A 344 20.44 5.90 10.17
CA THR A 344 21.73 5.23 10.00
C THR A 344 21.72 3.83 10.59
N GLY A 345 22.48 2.91 9.98
CA GLY A 345 22.70 1.56 10.49
C GLY A 345 21.41 0.75 10.61
N ASN A 346 21.28 -0.03 11.69
CA ASN A 346 20.15 -0.95 11.89
C ASN A 346 18.78 -0.26 11.88
N ALA A 347 18.70 1.00 12.32
CA ALA A 347 17.45 1.76 12.34
C ALA A 347 16.94 2.04 10.91
N ALA A 348 17.85 2.38 9.99
CA ALA A 348 17.54 2.59 8.59
C ALA A 348 17.05 1.30 7.92
N ILE A 349 17.75 0.19 8.15
CA ILE A 349 17.39 -1.10 7.54
C ILE A 349 16.03 -1.58 8.05
N LEU A 350 15.79 -1.52 9.38
CA LEU A 350 14.49 -1.88 9.96
C LEU A 350 13.37 -0.99 9.42
N PHE A 351 13.56 0.33 9.41
CA PHE A 351 12.55 1.26 8.92
C PHE A 351 12.26 1.03 7.44
N LYS A 352 13.29 0.81 6.62
CA LYS A 352 13.16 0.49 5.20
C LYS A 352 12.38 -0.79 4.97
N TYR A 353 12.67 -1.84 5.73
CA TYR A 353 11.92 -3.10 5.62
C TYR A 353 10.44 -2.90 5.97
N LEU A 354 10.15 -2.25 7.10
CA LEU A 354 8.77 -1.95 7.52
C LEU A 354 8.04 -1.05 6.52
N PHE A 355 8.73 -0.06 5.95
CA PHE A 355 8.17 0.88 4.97
C PHE A 355 7.79 0.17 3.67
N LEU A 356 8.65 -0.73 3.18
CA LEU A 356 8.38 -1.53 1.99
C LEU A 356 7.22 -2.52 2.22
N ARG A 357 7.01 -2.95 3.46
CA ARG A 357 5.98 -3.93 3.87
C ARG A 357 4.71 -3.28 4.45
N GLN A 358 4.51 -1.97 4.29
CA GLN A 358 3.35 -1.26 4.86
C GLN A 358 1.97 -1.76 4.36
N SER A 359 1.93 -2.54 3.28
CA SER A 359 0.71 -3.19 2.76
C SER A 359 0.31 -4.45 3.52
N ILE A 360 1.18 -4.98 4.38
CA ILE A 360 0.96 -6.19 5.16
C ILE A 360 0.40 -5.82 6.54
N PRO A 361 -0.55 -6.60 7.10
CA PRO A 361 -1.14 -6.30 8.41
C PRO A 361 -0.13 -6.17 9.54
N TYR A 362 0.94 -6.96 9.54
CA TYR A 362 2.09 -6.86 10.46
C TYR A 362 3.22 -7.77 9.96
N CYS A 363 4.45 -7.50 10.41
CA CYS A 363 5.61 -8.38 10.29
C CYS A 363 5.93 -8.97 11.67
N SER A 364 6.12 -10.28 11.74
CA SER A 364 6.48 -10.93 13.01
C SER A 364 7.90 -10.57 13.46
N LYS A 365 8.21 -10.68 14.75
CA LYS A 365 9.56 -10.35 15.26
C LYS A 365 10.62 -11.26 14.64
N ASP A 366 10.32 -12.56 14.53
CA ASP A 366 11.26 -13.54 13.97
C ASP A 366 11.47 -13.32 12.48
N GLU A 367 10.41 -13.00 11.74
CA GLU A 367 10.51 -12.60 10.33
C GLU A 367 11.36 -11.34 10.17
N LEU A 368 11.12 -10.30 10.99
CA LEU A 368 11.92 -9.08 10.94
C LEU A 368 13.40 -9.35 11.24
N ILE A 369 13.66 -10.18 12.25
CA ILE A 369 15.03 -10.54 12.62
C ILE A 369 15.71 -11.28 11.47
N SER A 370 15.04 -12.32 10.95
CA SER A 370 15.54 -13.14 9.86
C SER A 370 15.73 -12.35 8.56
N ALA A 371 14.85 -11.39 8.27
CA ALA A 371 14.88 -10.64 7.02
C ALA A 371 15.90 -9.50 7.03
N VAL A 372 16.08 -8.84 8.17
CA VAL A 372 16.97 -7.68 8.30
C VAL A 372 18.40 -8.09 8.59
N TRP A 373 18.61 -9.12 9.41
CA TRP A 373 19.95 -9.54 9.87
C TRP A 373 20.32 -10.99 9.51
N GLY A 374 19.41 -11.79 8.95
CA GLY A 374 19.64 -13.20 8.65
C GLY A 374 19.40 -14.12 9.86
N GLN A 375 19.29 -15.43 9.62
CA GLN A 375 19.04 -16.42 10.70
C GLN A 375 20.25 -16.67 11.60
N GLU A 376 21.46 -16.33 11.13
CA GLU A 376 22.70 -16.55 11.87
C GLU A 376 23.10 -15.35 12.75
N ALA A 377 22.37 -14.23 12.67
CA ALA A 377 22.65 -13.08 13.49
C ALA A 377 22.21 -13.30 14.94
N ALA A 378 23.07 -12.94 15.89
CA ALA A 378 22.76 -12.91 17.33
C ALA A 378 21.81 -11.76 17.72
N TYR A 379 20.80 -11.48 16.90
CA TYR A 379 19.83 -10.42 17.14
C TYR A 379 18.62 -11.01 17.88
N SER A 380 18.48 -10.69 19.17
CA SER A 380 17.34 -11.13 19.96
C SER A 380 16.09 -10.28 19.72
N SER A 381 14.93 -10.78 20.12
CA SER A 381 13.69 -10.01 20.15
C SER A 381 13.77 -8.78 21.06
N GLU A 382 14.61 -8.82 22.11
CA GLU A 382 14.89 -7.67 22.98
C GLU A 382 15.69 -6.58 22.26
N ASN A 383 16.69 -6.96 21.46
CA ASN A 383 17.44 -6.01 20.64
C ASN A 383 16.54 -5.34 19.59
N LEU A 384 15.60 -6.08 19.01
CA LEU A 384 14.60 -5.53 18.11
C LEU A 384 13.69 -4.53 18.84
N ASP A 385 13.19 -4.86 20.03
CA ASP A 385 12.33 -3.95 20.80
C ASP A 385 13.05 -2.64 21.17
N ARG A 386 14.33 -2.73 21.55
CA ARG A 386 15.16 -1.55 21.80
C ARG A 386 15.34 -0.71 20.54
N LEU A 387 15.68 -1.35 19.42
CA LEU A 387 15.84 -0.66 18.14
C LEU A 387 14.54 0.02 17.67
N VAL A 388 13.39 -0.62 17.88
CA VAL A 388 12.08 -0.01 17.57
C VAL A 388 11.80 1.19 18.47
N SER A 389 12.17 1.10 19.75
CA SER A 389 12.05 2.23 20.67
C SER A 389 12.92 3.41 20.22
N ASP A 390 14.18 3.14 19.88
CA ASP A 390 15.12 4.16 19.39
C ASP A 390 14.62 4.77 18.08
N LEU A 391 14.15 3.93 17.15
CA LEU A 391 13.58 4.37 15.88
C LEU A 391 12.35 5.25 16.07
N ARG A 392 11.43 4.89 16.98
CA ARG A 392 10.27 5.73 17.33
C ARG A 392 10.71 7.08 17.89
N GLN A 393 11.72 7.09 18.76
CA GLN A 393 12.25 8.33 19.29
C GLN A 393 12.86 9.21 18.19
N ILE A 394 13.65 8.63 17.30
CA ILE A 394 14.28 9.31 16.16
C ILE A 394 13.21 9.97 15.29
N ILE A 395 12.15 9.26 14.92
CA ILE A 395 11.11 9.76 14.01
C ILE A 395 9.99 10.56 14.70
N GLY A 396 10.07 10.76 16.03
CA GLY A 396 9.03 11.45 16.80
C GLY A 396 7.74 10.63 17.02
N ASP A 397 7.76 9.32 16.82
CA ASP A 397 6.62 8.40 16.97
C ASP A 397 6.40 7.93 18.42
N GLN A 398 6.35 8.87 19.36
CA GLN A 398 6.17 8.57 20.80
C GLN A 398 4.83 7.89 21.07
N ASP A 399 3.79 8.31 20.34
CA ASP A 399 2.41 7.80 20.47
C ASP A 399 2.17 6.50 19.67
N LYS A 400 3.22 5.91 19.08
CA LYS A 400 3.18 4.66 18.31
C LYS A 400 2.15 4.69 17.18
N GLN A 401 2.00 5.82 16.51
CA GLN A 401 1.08 6.01 15.40
C GLN A 401 1.67 5.55 14.07
N ILE A 402 2.99 5.67 13.90
CA ILE A 402 3.70 5.31 12.66
C ILE A 402 4.13 3.84 12.69
N ILE A 403 4.77 3.40 13.77
CA ILE A 403 5.17 2.01 13.97
C ILE A 403 4.36 1.48 15.15
N ARG A 404 3.36 0.64 14.88
CA ARG A 404 2.52 0.01 15.92
C ARG A 404 3.10 -1.33 16.33
N THR A 405 3.13 -1.58 17.64
CA THR A 405 3.40 -2.92 18.18
C THR A 405 2.06 -3.64 18.32
N ILE A 406 1.88 -4.73 17.58
CA ILE A 406 0.71 -5.59 17.68
C ILE A 406 1.03 -6.69 18.69
N HIS A 407 0.36 -6.67 19.84
CA HIS A 407 0.65 -7.57 20.95
C HIS A 407 0.70 -9.04 20.49
N ARG A 408 1.81 -9.74 20.80
CA ARG A 408 2.11 -11.13 20.42
C ARG A 408 2.19 -11.43 18.92
N ARG A 409 2.04 -10.44 18.04
CA ARG A 409 2.10 -10.64 16.58
C ARG A 409 3.34 -10.05 15.96
N GLY A 410 3.73 -8.84 16.35
CA GLY A 410 4.92 -8.17 15.81
C GLY A 410 4.75 -6.67 15.64
N LEU A 411 5.25 -6.14 14.53
CA LEU A 411 5.22 -4.71 14.22
C LEU A 411 4.41 -4.44 12.96
N GLN A 412 3.70 -3.32 12.93
CA GLN A 412 2.97 -2.84 11.76
C GLN A 412 3.37 -1.40 11.49
N MET A 413 3.64 -1.07 10.23
CA MET A 413 3.80 0.32 9.81
C MET A 413 2.44 0.89 9.39
N VAL A 414 2.05 2.04 9.95
CA VAL A 414 0.75 2.66 9.72
C VAL A 414 0.97 4.10 9.25
N GLY A 415 0.42 4.42 8.07
CA GLY A 415 0.19 5.82 7.70
C GLY A 415 1.42 6.64 7.30
N VAL A 416 2.43 6.07 6.63
CA VAL A 416 3.48 6.90 6.02
C VAL A 416 3.03 7.40 4.65
N GLY A 417 3.14 8.71 4.44
CA GLY A 417 2.72 9.40 3.23
C GLY A 417 3.54 8.99 2.00
N GLU A 418 3.07 9.43 0.83
CA GLU A 418 3.61 9.10 -0.49
C GLU A 418 5.15 9.18 -0.58
N TRP A 419 5.78 8.11 -1.10
CA TRP A 419 7.18 8.11 -1.53
C TRP A 419 7.40 9.14 -2.64
N ARG A 420 8.34 10.08 -2.44
CA ARG A 420 8.84 11.00 -3.45
C ARG A 420 10.29 10.63 -3.77
N PRO A 421 10.63 10.22 -5.00
CA PRO A 421 12.03 10.08 -5.38
C PRO A 421 12.65 11.48 -5.37
N GLY A 422 13.81 11.62 -4.74
CA GLY A 422 14.47 12.91 -4.55
C GLY A 422 14.64 13.66 -5.85
N LYS A 423 13.98 14.82 -5.98
CA LYS A 423 14.63 15.94 -6.67
C LYS A 423 15.73 16.40 -5.72
N GLY A 424 16.99 16.32 -6.16
CA GLY A 424 18.08 17.00 -5.45
C GLY A 424 17.74 18.48 -5.26
N PRO A 425 18.37 19.16 -4.29
CA PRO A 425 18.23 20.61 -4.16
C PRO A 425 18.94 21.29 -5.34
N GLU A 426 18.27 21.42 -6.48
CA GLU A 426 18.71 22.29 -7.56
C GLU A 426 17.95 23.62 -7.52
N THR A 427 18.74 24.67 -7.27
CA THR A 427 18.51 26.05 -7.71
C THR A 427 17.28 26.77 -7.14
N VAL A 428 17.41 27.24 -5.90
CA VAL A 428 16.97 28.60 -5.57
C VAL A 428 18.16 29.51 -5.87
N ALA A 429 17.91 30.55 -6.67
CA ALA A 429 18.88 31.54 -7.12
C ALA A 429 19.62 32.26 -5.98
#